data_AF-A0A1V5WSU7-F1
#
_entry.id   AF-A0A1V5WSU7-F1
#
_cell.length_a   1.000
_cell.length_b   1.000
_cell.length_c   1.000
_cell.angle_alpha   90.00
_cell.angle_beta   90.00
_cell.angle_gamma   90.00
#
_symmetry.space_group_name_H-M   'P 1'
#
loop_
_entity.id
_entity.type
_entity.pdbx_description
1 polymer ?
#
loop_
_entity_poly.entity_id
_entity_poly.type
_entity_poly.pdbx_seq_one_letter_code
_entity_poly.pdbx_strand_id
1 'polypeptide(L)'
;MVNIIEKIEQAGLRGRGGAGFPTATKWQAVKKQELQGKKIYIIANGSEGEPGVFKDEYILKKYPTEFIEGIKIALVEFADSEAVIYLNHTYYDWYAKRLASISKGFPINYFRKTARYIAGDETALISHIEGKRDEPRIKPPYPAESGLHGMPTLVNNIETYYRVFQIAKDQYQNKTFYSISGSGIKKQVYDFPVDYTIKEVLVKSGNWPKDDFFIQYGGGAAGSIYLPEELDNVLPGAASIIIFNRNKTNPYKLMRYWAEFYAKENCDKCTPCREGSMRILEMLKEDRFDRERVKELFLAMEQSSFCPLGRGMSAPYKSLIEKVIR
;
A
#
# COMPACT_ATOMS: atom_id res chain seq x y z
N MET A 1 -18.44 -0.71 28.37
CA MET A 1 -17.58 0.06 27.44
C MET A 1 -17.57 -0.71 26.13
N VAL A 2 -17.92 -0.07 25.02
CA VAL A 2 -17.96 -0.72 23.69
C VAL A 2 -16.55 -1.20 23.32
N ASN A 3 -16.43 -2.46 22.89
CA ASN A 3 -15.15 -3.04 22.47
C ASN A 3 -14.64 -2.30 21.20
N ILE A 4 -13.35 -2.04 21.08
CA ILE A 4 -12.81 -1.29 19.93
C ILE A 4 -13.06 -2.00 18.59
N ILE A 5 -13.04 -3.33 18.55
CA ILE A 5 -13.34 -4.14 17.36
C ILE A 5 -14.76 -3.86 16.88
N GLU A 6 -15.74 -3.80 17.79
CA GLU A 6 -17.13 -3.44 17.47
C GLU A 6 -17.22 -2.02 16.92
N LYS A 7 -16.52 -1.05 17.52
CA LYS A 7 -16.46 0.31 16.97
C LYS A 7 -15.85 0.36 15.57
N ILE A 8 -14.78 -0.41 15.32
CA ILE A 8 -14.14 -0.51 14.00
C ILE A 8 -15.11 -1.12 12.97
N GLU A 9 -15.88 -2.12 13.37
CA GLU A 9 -16.89 -2.78 12.54
C GLU A 9 -18.02 -1.82 12.17
N GLN A 10 -18.60 -1.14 13.16
CA GLN A 10 -19.64 -0.13 12.96
C GLN A 10 -19.16 1.04 12.09
N ALA A 11 -17.91 1.45 12.24
CA ALA A 11 -17.29 2.48 11.42
C ALA A 11 -17.00 2.04 9.98
N GLY A 12 -17.10 0.75 9.67
CA GLY A 12 -16.83 0.20 8.34
C GLY A 12 -15.39 0.39 7.89
N LEU A 13 -14.42 0.47 8.81
CA LEU A 13 -13.03 0.75 8.46
C LEU A 13 -12.44 -0.39 7.61
N ARG A 14 -11.90 -0.03 6.45
CA ARG A 14 -11.14 -0.90 5.56
C ARG A 14 -9.65 -0.57 5.63
N GLY A 15 -8.80 -1.58 5.44
CA GLY A 15 -7.35 -1.42 5.47
C GLY A 15 -6.85 -0.43 4.42
N ARG A 16 -6.03 0.53 4.84
CA ARG A 16 -5.57 1.68 4.02
C ARG A 16 -4.25 1.44 3.29
N GLY A 17 -3.85 0.17 3.14
CA GLY A 17 -2.65 -0.25 2.43
C GLY A 17 -2.88 -0.64 0.96
N GLY A 18 -4.08 -0.46 0.41
CA GLY A 18 -4.42 -0.73 -1.00
C GLY A 18 -5.46 -1.83 -1.19
N ALA A 19 -5.32 -2.99 -0.55
CA ALA A 19 -6.24 -4.12 -0.72
C ALA A 19 -7.65 -3.88 -0.12
N GLY A 20 -7.79 -2.91 0.78
CA GLY A 20 -9.09 -2.56 1.35
C GLY A 20 -9.77 -3.70 2.12
N PHE A 21 -9.05 -4.62 2.75
CA PHE A 21 -9.67 -5.70 3.54
C PHE A 21 -10.38 -5.13 4.78
N PRO A 22 -11.57 -5.63 5.20
CA PRO A 22 -12.26 -5.16 6.40
C PRO A 22 -11.38 -5.28 7.65
N THR A 23 -11.14 -4.16 8.33
CA THR A 23 -10.20 -4.11 9.47
C THR A 23 -10.75 -4.91 10.65
N ALA A 24 -12.04 -4.79 10.96
CA ALA A 24 -12.69 -5.54 12.04
C ALA A 24 -12.55 -7.05 11.87
N THR A 25 -12.81 -7.58 10.67
CA THR A 25 -12.64 -9.02 10.37
C THR A 25 -11.22 -9.50 10.65
N LYS A 26 -10.20 -8.70 10.30
CA LYS A 26 -8.81 -9.05 10.60
C LYS A 26 -8.54 -9.06 12.11
N TRP A 27 -9.06 -8.06 12.84
CA TRP A 27 -8.91 -7.98 14.29
C TRP A 27 -9.63 -9.13 15.01
N GLN A 28 -10.85 -9.49 14.58
CA GLN A 28 -11.60 -10.63 15.10
C GLN A 28 -10.86 -11.95 14.88
N ALA A 29 -10.25 -12.15 13.70
CA ALA A 29 -9.47 -13.35 13.41
C ALA A 29 -8.28 -13.50 14.37
N VAL A 30 -7.58 -12.41 14.67
CA VAL A 30 -6.48 -12.38 15.65
C VAL A 30 -7.01 -12.58 17.08
N LYS A 31 -8.13 -11.93 17.44
CA LYS A 31 -8.78 -12.07 18.76
C LYS A 31 -9.18 -13.51 19.05
N LYS A 32 -9.68 -14.22 18.04
CA LYS A 32 -9.98 -15.65 18.15
C LYS A 32 -8.76 -16.49 18.54
N GLN A 33 -7.57 -16.12 18.06
CA GLN A 33 -6.34 -16.82 18.43
C GLN A 33 -5.84 -16.42 19.82
N GLU A 34 -5.97 -15.15 20.20
CA GLU A 34 -5.66 -14.67 21.54
C GLU A 34 -6.50 -15.39 22.61
N LEU A 35 -7.80 -15.58 22.35
CA LEU A 35 -8.71 -16.33 23.21
C LEU A 35 -8.32 -17.81 23.39
N GLN A 36 -7.43 -18.33 22.54
CA GLN A 36 -6.82 -19.67 22.70
C GLN A 36 -5.51 -19.62 23.52
N GLY A 37 -5.18 -18.49 24.12
CA GLY A 37 -3.96 -18.29 24.93
C GLY A 37 -2.70 -18.04 24.10
N LYS A 38 -2.82 -17.70 22.81
CA LYS A 38 -1.66 -17.42 21.95
C LYS A 38 -1.21 -15.97 22.11
N LYS A 39 0.10 -15.78 22.24
CA LYS A 39 0.75 -14.46 22.15
C LYS A 39 0.46 -13.80 20.80
N ILE A 40 0.22 -12.50 20.80
CA ILE A 40 -0.11 -11.72 19.61
C ILE A 40 1.02 -10.78 19.25
N TYR A 41 1.39 -10.73 17.96
CA TYR A 41 2.23 -9.66 17.43
C TYR A 41 1.39 -8.64 16.67
N ILE A 42 1.73 -7.37 16.84
CA ILE A 42 1.12 -6.25 16.11
C ILE A 42 2.18 -5.65 15.20
N ILE A 43 1.84 -5.36 13.95
CA ILE A 43 2.77 -4.76 13.00
C ILE A 43 2.12 -3.55 12.34
N ALA A 44 2.75 -2.39 12.51
CA ALA A 44 2.48 -1.21 11.72
C ALA A 44 3.39 -1.19 10.49
N ASN A 45 2.81 -1.49 9.33
CA ASN A 45 3.50 -1.49 8.05
C ASN A 45 3.60 -0.07 7.49
N GLY A 46 4.78 0.55 7.68
CA GLY A 46 5.22 1.81 7.10
C GLY A 46 6.29 1.62 6.02
N SER A 47 6.16 0.57 5.21
CA SER A 47 7.08 0.33 4.09
C SER A 47 6.96 1.37 2.97
N GLU A 48 5.79 2.01 2.81
CA GLU A 48 5.41 2.99 1.76
C GLU A 48 6.42 3.08 0.59
N GLY A 49 6.39 2.07 -0.29
CA GLY A 49 7.34 1.97 -1.41
C GLY A 49 6.69 2.11 -2.78
N GLU A 50 5.36 2.21 -2.84
CA GLU A 50 4.61 2.38 -4.09
C GLU A 50 4.84 3.80 -4.63
N PRO A 51 5.36 3.97 -5.86
CA PRO A 51 5.57 5.28 -6.43
C PRO A 51 4.28 6.12 -6.40
N GLY A 52 4.39 7.40 -6.07
CA GLY A 52 3.21 8.28 -5.98
C GLY A 52 2.34 8.09 -4.74
N VAL A 53 2.66 7.17 -3.82
CA VAL A 53 2.04 7.07 -2.49
C VAL A 53 2.99 7.70 -1.46
N PHE A 54 2.48 8.60 -0.63
CA PHE A 54 3.28 9.36 0.35
C PHE A 54 2.42 9.90 1.51
N LYS A 55 1.33 9.20 1.79
CA LYS A 55 0.34 9.53 2.82
C LYS A 55 0.80 9.05 4.19
N ASP A 56 1.55 7.96 4.26
CA ASP A 56 2.07 7.43 5.52
C ASP A 56 3.17 8.36 6.05
N GLU A 57 4.08 8.86 5.19
CA GLU A 57 5.03 9.92 5.57
C GLU A 57 4.33 11.15 6.14
N TYR A 58 3.24 11.57 5.49
CA TYR A 58 2.45 12.72 5.93
C TYR A 58 1.91 12.50 7.35
N ILE A 59 1.42 11.30 7.67
CA ILE A 59 0.97 10.92 9.02
C ILE A 59 2.14 10.93 10.00
N LEU A 60 3.26 10.28 9.67
CA LEU A 60 4.44 10.24 10.55
C LEU A 60 4.98 11.66 10.87
N LYS A 61 4.88 12.57 9.90
CA LYS A 61 5.31 13.96 10.05
C LYS A 61 4.33 14.79 10.88
N LYS A 62 3.04 14.71 10.57
CA LYS A 62 1.98 15.61 11.08
C LYS A 62 1.22 15.07 12.28
N TYR A 63 0.96 13.76 12.32
CA TYR A 63 0.12 13.09 13.33
C TYR A 63 0.82 11.89 13.99
N PRO A 64 2.10 12.00 14.42
CA PRO A 64 2.81 10.84 15.00
C PRO A 64 2.24 10.41 16.34
N THR A 65 1.67 11.33 17.12
CA THR A 65 1.06 10.98 18.42
C THR A 65 -0.19 10.14 18.19
N GLU A 66 -1.10 10.60 17.34
CA GLU A 66 -2.34 9.92 16.97
C GLU A 66 -2.07 8.54 16.36
N PHE A 67 -1.04 8.43 15.51
CA PHE A 67 -0.59 7.15 14.98
C PHE A 67 -0.15 6.18 16.09
N ILE A 68 0.71 6.62 17.02
CA ILE A 68 1.17 5.79 18.14
C ILE A 68 0.02 5.42 19.08
N GLU A 69 -0.91 6.34 19.37
CA GLU A 69 -2.10 6.04 20.17
C GLU A 69 -2.97 4.96 19.50
N GLY A 70 -3.07 4.95 18.17
CA GLY A 70 -3.73 3.88 17.42
C GLY A 70 -3.11 2.49 17.65
N ILE A 71 -1.77 2.42 17.75
CA ILE A 71 -1.07 1.17 18.08
C ILE A 71 -1.28 0.80 19.55
N LYS A 72 -1.24 1.78 20.47
CA LYS A 72 -1.51 1.54 21.90
C LYS A 72 -2.90 0.96 22.14
N ILE A 73 -3.90 1.44 21.39
CA ILE A 73 -5.26 0.86 21.43
C ILE A 73 -5.25 -0.62 21.04
N ALA A 74 -4.48 -1.00 20.01
CA ALA A 74 -4.31 -2.41 19.65
C ALA A 74 -3.60 -3.19 20.76
N LEU A 75 -2.53 -2.65 21.35
CA LEU A 75 -1.82 -3.28 22.47
C LEU A 75 -2.71 -3.50 23.71
N VAL A 76 -3.69 -2.62 23.94
CA VAL A 76 -4.67 -2.78 25.04
C VAL A 76 -5.74 -3.80 24.69
N GLU A 77 -6.18 -3.86 23.43
CA GLU A 77 -7.19 -4.83 22.98
C GLU A 77 -6.64 -6.27 22.97
N PHE A 78 -5.34 -6.44 22.69
CA PHE A 78 -4.67 -7.75 22.66
C PHE A 78 -3.72 -7.89 23.85
N ALA A 79 -4.11 -8.65 24.87
CA ALA A 79 -3.29 -8.90 26.06
C ALA A 79 -1.99 -9.64 25.71
N ASP A 80 -0.92 -9.38 26.47
CA ASP A 80 0.44 -9.94 26.26
C ASP A 80 0.96 -9.77 24.81
N SER A 81 0.60 -8.65 24.18
CA SER A 81 1.03 -8.35 22.82
C SER A 81 2.25 -7.42 22.77
N GLU A 82 3.01 -7.57 21.68
CA GLU A 82 4.13 -6.68 21.35
C GLU A 82 3.94 -6.12 19.95
N ALA A 83 4.33 -4.87 19.74
CA ALA A 83 4.22 -4.23 18.44
C ALA A 83 5.59 -4.01 17.78
N VAL A 84 5.60 -4.12 16.45
CA VAL A 84 6.72 -3.74 15.59
C VAL A 84 6.26 -2.65 14.63
N ILE A 85 6.89 -1.48 14.69
CA ILE A 85 6.72 -0.43 13.69
C ILE A 85 7.78 -0.64 12.61
N TYR A 86 7.33 -1.13 11.47
CA TYR A 86 8.16 -1.49 10.33
C TYR A 86 8.27 -0.30 9.37
N LEU A 87 9.42 0.35 9.32
CA LEU A 87 9.62 1.59 8.57
C LEU A 87 10.62 1.38 7.44
N ASN A 88 10.34 1.95 6.27
CA ASN A 88 11.37 2.10 5.25
C ASN A 88 12.60 2.84 5.80
N HIS A 89 13.76 2.62 5.18
CA HIS A 89 15.04 3.16 5.65
C HIS A 89 14.99 4.67 5.93
N THR A 90 14.36 5.46 5.04
CA THR A 90 14.23 6.91 5.18
C THR A 90 13.36 7.29 6.37
N TYR A 91 12.19 6.66 6.54
CA TYR A 91 11.26 6.96 7.62
C TYR A 91 11.80 6.54 8.97
N TYR A 92 12.55 5.43 9.01
CA TYR A 92 13.25 5.02 10.21
C TYR A 92 14.22 6.11 10.67
N ASP A 93 15.08 6.58 9.75
CA ASP A 93 16.10 7.58 10.06
C ASP A 93 15.49 8.92 10.52
N TRP A 94 14.36 9.32 9.92
CA TRP A 94 13.71 10.59 10.23
C TRP A 94 12.78 10.55 11.44
N TYR A 95 12.07 9.45 11.66
CA TYR A 95 10.92 9.44 12.59
C TYR A 95 11.07 8.46 13.76
N ALA A 96 11.87 7.38 13.66
CA ALA A 96 11.90 6.32 14.68
C ALA A 96 12.22 6.86 16.08
N LYS A 97 13.20 7.77 16.22
CA LYS A 97 13.55 8.39 17.51
C LYS A 97 12.39 9.18 18.13
N ARG A 98 11.67 9.97 17.31
CA ARG A 98 10.52 10.75 17.77
C ARG A 98 9.39 9.84 18.21
N LEU A 99 9.08 8.82 17.41
CA LEU A 99 8.05 7.83 17.73
C LEU A 99 8.38 7.07 19.02
N ALA A 100 9.64 6.64 19.20
CA ALA A 100 10.10 5.95 20.40
C ALA A 100 9.92 6.79 21.67
N SER A 101 10.11 8.10 21.57
CA SER A 101 9.85 9.03 22.67
C SER A 101 8.36 9.07 23.05
N ILE A 102 7.46 9.10 22.06
CA ILE A 102 5.99 9.12 22.25
C ILE A 102 5.48 7.78 22.80
N SER A 103 6.10 6.67 22.38
CA SER A 103 5.71 5.31 22.77
C SER A 103 6.40 4.82 24.05
N LYS A 104 7.10 5.69 24.79
CA LYS A 104 7.87 5.28 25.97
C LYS A 104 6.99 4.55 26.99
N GLY A 105 7.45 3.40 27.46
CA GLY A 105 6.73 2.55 28.41
C GLY A 105 5.79 1.51 27.78
N PHE A 106 5.69 1.44 26.45
CA PHE A 106 4.94 0.41 25.73
C PHE A 106 5.89 -0.56 25.02
N PRO A 107 5.49 -1.85 24.85
CA PRO A 107 6.30 -2.87 24.18
C PRO A 107 6.28 -2.68 22.66
N ILE A 108 6.91 -1.60 22.19
CA ILE A 108 6.96 -1.20 20.78
C ILE A 108 8.41 -1.20 20.31
N ASN A 109 8.72 -2.10 19.39
CA ASN A 109 10.00 -2.19 18.69
C ASN A 109 9.93 -1.47 17.35
N TYR A 110 11.06 -0.91 16.93
CA TYR A 110 11.20 -0.19 15.66
C TYR A 110 12.11 -0.97 14.73
N PHE A 111 11.60 -1.35 13.57
CA PHE A 111 12.35 -2.16 12.61
C PHE A 111 12.66 -1.35 11.36
N ARG A 112 13.96 -1.24 11.02
CA ARG A 112 14.42 -0.58 9.80
C ARG A 112 14.39 -1.58 8.65
N LYS A 113 13.49 -1.36 7.70
CA LYS A 113 13.42 -2.14 6.46
C LYS A 113 14.63 -1.85 5.59
N THR A 114 15.39 -2.92 5.30
CA THR A 114 16.47 -2.93 4.31
C THR A 114 16.05 -3.65 3.02
N ALA A 115 14.91 -4.33 3.04
CA ALA A 115 14.34 -5.05 1.89
C ALA A 115 13.77 -4.14 0.78
N ARG A 116 13.63 -4.75 -0.40
CA ARG A 116 12.96 -4.20 -1.60
C ARG A 116 11.47 -3.97 -1.39
N TYR A 117 10.81 -3.31 -2.33
CA TYR A 117 9.37 -3.00 -2.35
C TYR A 117 8.47 -4.19 -2.00
N ILE A 118 8.83 -5.42 -2.42
CA ILE A 118 8.07 -6.64 -2.10
C ILE A 118 7.84 -6.84 -0.60
N ALA A 119 8.75 -6.41 0.27
CA ALA A 119 8.58 -6.47 1.72
C ALA A 119 7.60 -5.40 2.27
N GLY A 120 6.80 -4.78 1.39
CA GLY A 120 5.52 -4.16 1.74
C GLY A 120 4.36 -5.16 1.76
N ASP A 121 4.47 -6.34 1.12
CA ASP A 121 3.52 -7.44 1.29
C ASP A 121 3.56 -7.96 2.73
N GLU A 122 2.38 -8.26 3.28
CA GLU A 122 2.20 -8.67 4.67
C GLU A 122 3.10 -9.85 5.07
N THR A 123 3.23 -10.86 4.21
CA THR A 123 4.01 -12.07 4.53
C THR A 123 5.48 -11.93 4.21
N ALA A 124 5.83 -11.20 3.16
CA ALA A 124 7.23 -10.88 2.86
C ALA A 124 7.84 -9.98 3.95
N LEU A 125 7.07 -9.02 4.46
CA LEU A 125 7.45 -8.18 5.60
C LEU A 125 7.77 -9.05 6.82
N ILE A 126 6.92 -10.03 7.16
CA ILE A 126 7.15 -10.93 8.29
C ILE A 126 8.41 -11.77 8.06
N SER A 127 8.61 -12.30 6.84
CA SER A 127 9.86 -13.01 6.49
C SER A 127 11.10 -12.14 6.69
N HIS A 128 11.02 -10.86 6.34
CA HIS A 128 12.12 -9.93 6.54
C HIS A 128 12.42 -9.66 8.02
N ILE A 129 11.39 -9.44 8.84
CA ILE A 129 11.57 -9.27 10.30
C ILE A 129 12.24 -10.50 10.93
N GLU A 130 11.90 -11.70 10.44
CA GLU A 130 12.51 -12.96 10.88
C GLU A 130 13.92 -13.22 10.33
N GLY A 131 14.49 -12.29 9.54
CA GLY A 131 15.80 -12.46 8.91
C GLY A 131 15.84 -13.53 7.81
N LYS A 132 14.67 -13.93 7.29
CA LYS A 132 14.55 -14.85 6.15
C LYS A 132 14.61 -14.06 4.84
N ARG A 133 14.61 -14.78 3.72
CA ARG A 133 14.45 -14.14 2.40
C ARG A 133 13.15 -13.35 2.34
N ASP A 134 13.19 -12.20 1.66
CA ASP A 134 12.08 -11.23 1.51
C ASP A 134 10.98 -11.72 0.55
N GLU A 135 10.57 -12.97 0.75
CA GLU A 135 9.64 -13.68 -0.11
C GLU A 135 8.25 -13.78 0.55
N PRO A 136 7.18 -13.53 -0.20
CA PRO A 136 5.83 -13.81 0.26
C PRO A 136 5.66 -15.30 0.62
N ARG A 137 4.87 -15.58 1.65
CA ARG A 137 4.58 -16.94 2.13
C ARG A 137 3.33 -17.49 1.44
N ILE A 138 3.23 -18.83 1.39
CA ILE A 138 2.01 -19.51 0.95
C ILE A 138 0.92 -19.23 1.97
N LYS A 139 -0.30 -18.98 1.48
CA LYS A 139 -1.51 -18.83 2.28
C LYS A 139 -2.52 -19.89 1.83
N PRO A 140 -3.24 -20.59 2.73
CA PRO A 140 -3.12 -20.57 4.20
C PRO A 140 -1.83 -21.25 4.74
N PRO A 141 -1.44 -21.01 6.01
CA PRO A 141 -2.13 -20.18 7.01
C PRO A 141 -1.97 -18.68 6.76
N TYR A 142 -2.94 -17.89 7.19
CA TYR A 142 -2.86 -16.42 7.10
C TYR A 142 -2.08 -15.84 8.28
N PRO A 143 -1.50 -14.63 8.17
CA PRO A 143 -0.78 -13.98 9.28
C PRO A 143 -1.59 -13.86 10.57
N ALA A 144 -2.91 -13.67 10.46
CA ALA A 144 -3.82 -13.63 11.60
C ALA A 144 -3.88 -14.96 12.40
N GLU A 145 -3.46 -16.07 11.80
CA GLU A 145 -3.41 -17.40 12.42
C GLU A 145 -1.97 -17.80 12.79
N SER A 146 -1.03 -17.57 11.88
CA SER A 146 0.39 -17.90 12.02
C SER A 146 1.23 -16.92 11.20
N GLY A 147 1.67 -15.84 11.84
CA GLY A 147 2.51 -14.79 11.27
C GLY A 147 3.95 -14.82 11.82
N LEU A 148 4.33 -13.75 12.50
CA LEU A 148 5.66 -13.53 13.07
C LEU A 148 5.99 -14.59 14.12
N HIS A 149 7.10 -15.30 13.91
CA HIS A 149 7.55 -16.42 14.74
C HIS A 149 6.50 -17.54 14.90
N GLY A 150 5.62 -17.70 13.89
CA GLY A 150 4.52 -18.66 13.93
C GLY A 150 3.35 -18.25 14.83
N MET A 151 3.40 -17.05 15.43
CA MET A 151 2.34 -16.54 16.29
C MET A 151 1.33 -15.69 15.50
N PRO A 152 0.05 -15.66 15.91
CA PRO A 152 -0.96 -14.79 15.32
C PRO A 152 -0.48 -13.34 15.26
N THR A 153 -0.59 -12.72 14.09
CA THR A 153 -0.02 -11.40 13.83
C THR A 153 -1.04 -10.48 13.17
N LEU A 154 -1.32 -9.36 13.81
CA LEU A 154 -2.12 -8.28 13.26
C LEU A 154 -1.23 -7.31 12.47
N VAL A 155 -1.30 -7.37 11.14
CA VAL A 155 -0.60 -6.38 10.29
C VAL A 155 -1.58 -5.37 9.71
N ASN A 156 -1.36 -4.10 10.00
CA ASN A 156 -2.12 -2.98 9.45
C ASN A 156 -1.18 -1.86 8.95
N ASN A 157 -1.65 -1.08 7.98
CA ASN A 157 -0.93 0.08 7.45
C ASN A 157 -0.95 1.25 8.47
N ILE A 158 0.03 2.16 8.39
CA ILE A 158 0.12 3.36 9.24
C ILE A 158 -1.20 4.13 9.31
N GLU A 159 -1.82 4.42 8.16
CA GLU A 159 -3.09 5.15 8.14
C GLU A 159 -4.22 4.35 8.81
N THR A 160 -4.18 3.03 8.76
CA THR A 160 -5.20 2.21 9.43
C THR A 160 -5.15 2.40 10.94
N TYR A 161 -3.96 2.40 11.56
CA TYR A 161 -3.82 2.70 12.99
C TYR A 161 -4.21 4.15 13.33
N TYR A 162 -3.86 5.12 12.48
CA TYR A 162 -4.33 6.50 12.64
C TYR A 162 -5.86 6.60 12.63
N ARG A 163 -6.55 5.87 11.74
CA ARG A 163 -8.03 5.83 11.73
C ARG A 163 -8.60 5.06 12.92
N VAL A 164 -7.93 4.02 13.42
CA VAL A 164 -8.32 3.34 14.67
C VAL A 164 -8.31 4.31 15.85
N PHE A 165 -7.30 5.18 15.95
CA PHE A 165 -7.30 6.25 16.95
C PHE A 165 -8.52 7.19 16.79
N GLN A 166 -8.81 7.66 15.58
CA GLN A 166 -9.98 8.51 15.33
C GLN A 166 -11.29 7.81 15.72
N ILE A 167 -11.43 6.52 15.42
CA ILE A 167 -12.62 5.71 15.79
C ILE A 167 -12.74 5.58 17.31
N ALA A 168 -11.63 5.30 18.01
CA ALA A 168 -11.64 5.20 19.46
C ALA A 168 -12.08 6.51 20.15
N LYS A 169 -11.81 7.66 19.51
CA LYS A 169 -12.23 9.00 19.95
C LYS A 169 -13.60 9.44 19.42
N ASP A 170 -14.30 8.60 18.67
CA ASP A 170 -15.57 8.92 18.01
C ASP A 170 -15.46 10.14 17.06
N GLN A 171 -14.28 10.30 16.44
CA GLN A 171 -13.91 11.39 15.54
C GLN A 171 -13.74 10.95 14.08
N TYR A 172 -13.93 9.66 13.77
CA TYR A 172 -13.72 9.15 12.42
C TYR A 172 -14.84 9.59 11.47
N GLN A 173 -14.46 10.25 10.37
CA GLN A 173 -15.39 10.85 9.40
C GLN A 173 -15.47 10.06 8.08
N ASN A 174 -15.15 8.76 8.10
CA ASN A 174 -15.09 7.93 6.89
C ASN A 174 -14.21 8.52 5.77
N LYS A 175 -13.02 9.03 6.14
CA LYS A 175 -12.06 9.65 5.23
C LYS A 175 -10.83 8.78 4.98
N THR A 176 -10.12 9.10 3.91
CA THR A 176 -8.79 8.58 3.57
C THR A 176 -7.88 9.71 3.08
N PHE A 177 -6.57 9.53 3.26
CA PHE A 177 -5.59 10.43 2.71
C PHE A 177 -5.31 10.12 1.24
N TYR A 178 -5.51 11.11 0.38
CA TYR A 178 -5.19 11.05 -1.04
C TYR A 178 -3.81 11.64 -1.31
N SER A 179 -2.93 10.88 -1.95
CA SER A 179 -1.61 11.32 -2.41
C SER A 179 -1.72 11.86 -3.84
N ILE A 180 -1.67 13.18 -4.03
CA ILE A 180 -1.84 13.81 -5.36
C ILE A 180 -0.51 14.39 -5.84
N SER A 181 -0.10 13.99 -7.04
CA SER A 181 1.16 14.43 -7.66
C SER A 181 1.07 14.43 -9.19
N GLY A 182 2.14 14.86 -9.86
CA GLY A 182 2.25 14.78 -11.32
C GLY A 182 2.42 16.15 -11.98
N SER A 183 2.02 16.22 -13.24
CA SER A 183 2.30 17.33 -14.15
C SER A 183 1.61 18.61 -13.71
N GLY A 184 2.40 19.69 -13.54
CA GLY A 184 1.88 21.04 -13.32
C GLY A 184 1.34 21.32 -11.90
N ILE A 185 1.53 20.41 -10.95
CA ILE A 185 1.05 20.56 -9.58
C ILE A 185 2.13 20.26 -8.53
N LYS A 186 1.93 20.77 -7.32
CA LYS A 186 2.79 20.44 -6.17
C LYS A 186 2.30 19.14 -5.54
N LYS A 187 3.24 18.21 -5.30
CA LYS A 187 3.00 16.98 -4.53
C LYS A 187 2.39 17.31 -3.16
N GLN A 188 1.20 16.81 -2.87
CA GLN A 188 0.47 17.09 -1.63
C GLN A 188 -0.50 15.97 -1.22
N VAL A 189 -0.77 15.87 0.09
CA VAL A 189 -1.73 14.95 0.68
C VAL A 189 -3.00 15.70 1.09
N TYR A 190 -4.16 15.13 0.81
CA TYR A 190 -5.48 15.67 1.15
C TYR A 190 -6.31 14.65 1.94
N ASP A 191 -7.03 15.09 2.98
CA ASP A 191 -7.93 14.22 3.75
C ASP A 191 -9.38 14.39 3.27
N PHE A 192 -9.86 13.45 2.46
CA PHE A 192 -11.19 13.53 1.86
C PHE A 192 -12.01 12.25 2.13
N PRO A 193 -13.36 12.35 2.03
CA PRO A 193 -14.24 11.20 2.09
C PRO A 193 -13.86 10.09 1.09
N VAL A 194 -14.11 8.84 1.49
CA VAL A 194 -13.79 7.65 0.68
C VAL A 194 -14.77 7.41 -0.47
N ASP A 195 -15.93 8.05 -0.40
CA ASP A 195 -17.02 7.98 -1.38
C ASP A 195 -16.92 9.09 -2.44
N TYR A 196 -15.91 9.96 -2.36
CA TYR A 196 -15.63 10.90 -3.45
C TYR A 196 -15.14 10.17 -4.69
N THR A 197 -15.68 10.58 -5.83
CA THR A 197 -15.14 10.30 -7.16
C THR A 197 -13.76 10.93 -7.32
N ILE A 198 -12.96 10.41 -8.25
CA ILE A 198 -11.63 11.00 -8.50
C ILE A 198 -11.74 12.44 -9.01
N LYS A 199 -12.79 12.74 -9.79
CA LYS A 199 -13.10 14.09 -10.23
C LYS A 199 -13.36 15.03 -9.07
N GLU A 200 -14.17 14.64 -8.08
CA GLU A 200 -14.39 15.46 -6.89
C GLU A 200 -13.11 15.69 -6.10
N VAL A 201 -12.26 14.66 -5.96
CA VAL A 201 -10.95 14.79 -5.30
C VAL A 201 -10.08 15.83 -6.02
N LEU A 202 -10.00 15.76 -7.35
CA LEU A 202 -9.19 16.68 -8.14
C LEU A 202 -9.75 18.11 -8.14
N VAL A 203 -11.08 18.28 -8.28
CA VAL A 203 -11.72 19.59 -8.24
C VAL A 203 -11.61 20.23 -6.86
N LYS A 204 -11.97 19.51 -5.79
CA LYS A 204 -11.94 20.05 -4.41
C LYS A 204 -10.51 20.28 -3.89
N SER A 205 -9.52 19.57 -4.41
CA SER A 205 -8.11 19.86 -4.12
C SER A 205 -7.53 21.03 -4.93
N GLY A 206 -8.25 21.52 -5.95
CA GLY A 206 -7.77 22.55 -6.86
C GLY A 206 -6.76 22.04 -7.91
N ASN A 207 -6.67 20.72 -8.11
CA ASN A 207 -5.71 20.08 -8.99
C ASN A 207 -6.33 19.52 -10.28
N TRP A 208 -7.56 19.92 -10.63
CA TRP A 208 -8.13 19.56 -11.93
C TRP A 208 -7.30 20.18 -13.06
N PRO A 209 -6.70 19.37 -13.97
CA PRO A 209 -5.83 19.90 -15.01
C PRO A 209 -6.58 20.76 -16.03
N LYS A 210 -5.91 21.79 -16.57
CA LYS A 210 -6.44 22.64 -17.64
C LYS A 210 -6.20 22.07 -19.04
N ASP A 211 -5.06 21.41 -19.22
CA ASP A 211 -4.66 20.79 -20.49
C ASP A 211 -5.21 19.36 -20.60
N ASP A 212 -5.17 18.77 -21.81
CA ASP A 212 -5.47 17.36 -22.02
C ASP A 212 -4.57 16.46 -21.14
N PHE A 213 -5.20 15.53 -20.43
CA PHE A 213 -4.57 14.74 -19.39
C PHE A 213 -5.13 13.33 -19.29
N PHE A 214 -4.35 12.46 -18.66
CA PHE A 214 -4.83 11.22 -18.08
C PHE A 214 -4.21 11.08 -16.70
N ILE A 215 -4.75 10.18 -15.89
CA ILE A 215 -4.19 9.90 -14.57
C ILE A 215 -3.79 8.44 -14.44
N GLN A 216 -2.88 8.17 -13.52
CA GLN A 216 -2.70 6.84 -12.95
C GLN A 216 -3.24 6.83 -11.53
N TYR A 217 -4.15 5.90 -11.24
CA TYR A 217 -4.78 5.77 -9.92
C TYR A 217 -4.42 4.44 -9.25
N GLY A 218 -4.14 4.49 -7.95
CA GLY A 218 -3.87 3.32 -7.11
C GLY A 218 -2.39 2.98 -6.92
N GLY A 219 -1.48 3.82 -7.44
CA GLY A 219 -0.04 3.64 -7.35
C GLY A 219 0.65 3.87 -8.69
N GLY A 220 1.89 4.33 -8.67
CA GLY A 220 2.68 4.65 -9.85
C GLY A 220 3.42 3.47 -10.47
N ALA A 221 3.37 2.29 -9.87
CA ALA A 221 3.83 1.02 -10.42
C ALA A 221 2.67 0.03 -10.60
N ALA A 222 1.74 -0.06 -9.64
CA ALA A 222 0.63 -1.02 -9.69
C ALA A 222 -0.71 -0.45 -10.20
N GLY A 223 -0.86 0.88 -10.21
CA GLY A 223 -2.12 1.56 -10.54
C GLY A 223 -2.44 1.57 -12.03
N SER A 224 -3.73 1.71 -12.36
CA SER A 224 -4.22 1.72 -13.75
C SER A 224 -4.38 3.15 -14.29
N ILE A 225 -4.34 3.27 -15.61
CA ILE A 225 -4.61 4.52 -16.32
C ILE A 225 -6.11 4.76 -16.47
N TYR A 226 -6.52 6.00 -16.18
CA TYR A 226 -7.89 6.48 -16.35
C TYR A 226 -7.90 7.78 -17.15
N LEU A 227 -8.87 7.88 -18.04
CA LEU A 227 -9.17 9.08 -18.81
C LEU A 227 -10.14 9.98 -18.05
N PRO A 228 -10.22 11.29 -18.36
CA PRO A 228 -11.11 12.23 -17.69
C PRO A 228 -12.58 11.78 -17.64
N GLU A 229 -13.05 11.06 -18.67
CA GLU A 229 -14.44 10.58 -18.77
C GLU A 229 -14.74 9.42 -17.81
N GLU A 230 -13.71 8.79 -17.24
CA GLU A 230 -13.85 7.65 -16.31
C GLU A 230 -13.84 8.10 -14.82
N LEU A 231 -13.58 9.39 -14.57
CA LEU A 231 -13.29 9.93 -13.22
C LEU A 231 -14.52 10.24 -12.37
N ASP A 232 -15.71 10.05 -12.94
CA ASP A 232 -17.01 10.18 -12.23
C ASP A 232 -17.36 8.91 -11.41
N ASN A 233 -16.46 7.92 -11.33
CA ASN A 233 -16.62 6.72 -10.51
C ASN A 233 -15.81 6.78 -9.21
N VAL A 234 -16.31 6.13 -8.16
CA VAL A 234 -15.54 5.85 -6.94
C VAL A 234 -14.63 4.66 -7.22
N LEU A 235 -13.32 4.87 -7.13
CA LEU A 235 -12.32 3.85 -7.43
C LEU A 235 -11.68 3.30 -6.14
N PRO A 236 -11.52 1.98 -6.00
CA PRO A 236 -10.80 1.37 -4.87
C PRO A 236 -9.29 1.44 -5.09
N GLY A 237 -8.51 1.54 -4.02
CA GLY A 237 -7.04 1.41 -4.08
C GLY A 237 -6.31 2.19 -2.99
N ALA A 238 -5.03 2.46 -3.22
CA ALA A 238 -4.15 3.16 -2.28
C ALA A 238 -4.38 4.69 -2.22
N ALA A 239 -5.44 5.22 -2.86
CA ALA A 239 -5.78 6.64 -2.91
C ALA A 239 -4.64 7.53 -3.44
N SER A 240 -3.79 7.01 -4.33
CA SER A 240 -2.78 7.79 -5.04
C SER A 240 -3.27 8.19 -6.43
N ILE A 241 -3.08 9.46 -6.78
CA ILE A 241 -3.41 10.05 -8.08
C ILE A 241 -2.14 10.70 -8.65
N ILE A 242 -1.68 10.20 -9.79
CA ILE A 242 -0.58 10.80 -10.55
C ILE A 242 -1.13 11.36 -11.85
N ILE A 243 -0.99 12.66 -12.05
CA ILE A 243 -1.51 13.39 -13.21
C ILE A 243 -0.44 13.45 -14.30
N PHE A 244 -0.81 13.10 -15.53
CA PHE A 244 0.04 13.19 -16.70
C PHE A 244 -0.56 14.12 -17.75
N ASN A 245 0.20 15.13 -18.18
CA ASN A 245 -0.17 15.92 -19.35
C ASN A 245 0.03 15.05 -20.61
N ARG A 246 -1.03 14.83 -21.39
CA ARG A 246 -0.99 13.88 -22.51
C ARG A 246 0.02 14.28 -23.58
N ASN A 247 0.12 15.57 -23.89
CA ASN A 247 1.00 16.10 -24.93
C ASN A 247 2.49 16.08 -24.53
N LYS A 248 2.80 16.05 -23.23
CA LYS A 248 4.18 16.07 -22.71
C LYS A 248 4.68 14.71 -22.24
N THR A 249 3.79 13.73 -22.11
CA THR A 249 4.13 12.41 -21.57
C THR A 249 4.43 11.43 -22.70
N ASN A 250 5.66 10.91 -22.73
CA ASN A 250 5.99 9.81 -23.62
C ASN A 250 5.56 8.48 -22.95
N PRO A 251 4.60 7.73 -23.53
CA PRO A 251 4.07 6.52 -22.90
C PRO A 251 5.09 5.39 -22.81
N TYR A 252 6.03 5.27 -23.77
CA TYR A 252 7.09 4.26 -23.71
C TYR A 252 8.12 4.55 -22.62
N LYS A 253 8.40 5.83 -22.32
CA LYS A 253 9.23 6.19 -21.16
C LYS A 253 8.55 5.82 -19.85
N LEU A 254 7.23 5.98 -19.76
CA LEU A 254 6.46 5.59 -18.58
C LEU A 254 6.47 4.06 -18.39
N MET A 255 6.25 3.30 -19.46
CA MET A 255 6.40 1.84 -19.45
C MET A 255 7.81 1.40 -19.03
N ARG A 256 8.85 2.09 -19.52
CA ARG A 256 10.24 1.79 -19.16
C ARG A 256 10.50 2.03 -17.67
N TYR A 257 9.97 3.13 -17.12
CA TYR A 257 10.06 3.43 -15.69
C TYR A 257 9.43 2.32 -14.83
N TRP A 258 8.23 1.83 -15.21
CA TRP A 258 7.62 0.69 -14.53
C TRP A 258 8.48 -0.56 -14.64
N ALA A 259 8.98 -0.88 -15.83
CA ALA A 259 9.78 -2.08 -16.06
C ALA A 259 11.09 -2.07 -15.24
N GLU A 260 11.74 -0.91 -15.15
CA GLU A 260 12.93 -0.71 -14.29
C GLU A 260 12.59 -0.86 -12.82
N PHE A 261 11.45 -0.31 -12.37
CA PHE A 261 10.97 -0.51 -11.01
C PHE A 261 10.78 -2.00 -10.72
N TYR A 262 9.98 -2.72 -11.50
CA TYR A 262 9.73 -4.15 -11.27
C TYR A 262 10.98 -5.02 -11.37
N ALA A 263 11.88 -4.76 -12.33
CA ALA A 263 13.14 -5.50 -12.46
C ALA A 263 14.03 -5.33 -11.22
N LYS A 264 14.02 -4.14 -10.59
CA LYS A 264 14.77 -3.88 -9.35
C LYS A 264 14.07 -4.41 -8.11
N GLU A 265 12.75 -4.34 -8.07
CA GLU A 265 11.96 -4.43 -6.84
C GLU A 265 11.29 -5.79 -6.60
N ASN A 266 11.35 -6.70 -7.57
CA ASN A 266 10.84 -8.06 -7.41
C ASN A 266 11.71 -8.91 -6.45
N CYS A 267 11.13 -9.99 -5.92
CA CYS A 267 11.77 -10.93 -4.98
C CYS A 267 12.45 -12.13 -5.63
N ASP A 268 12.47 -12.21 -6.97
CA ASP A 268 13.09 -13.29 -7.74
C ASP A 268 12.49 -14.71 -7.55
N LYS A 269 11.40 -14.84 -6.76
CA LYS A 269 10.77 -16.13 -6.40
C LYS A 269 10.11 -16.87 -7.56
N CYS A 270 9.32 -16.17 -8.38
CA CYS A 270 8.55 -16.80 -9.46
C CYS A 270 9.05 -16.34 -10.82
N THR A 271 9.35 -17.32 -11.68
CA THR A 271 9.81 -17.13 -13.06
C THR A 271 8.98 -16.11 -13.86
N PRO A 272 7.63 -16.16 -13.91
CA PRO A 272 6.86 -15.21 -14.70
C PRO A 272 7.10 -13.75 -14.29
N CYS A 273 7.19 -13.47 -12.99
CA CYS A 273 7.45 -12.11 -12.51
C CYS A 273 8.90 -11.67 -12.77
N ARG A 274 9.87 -12.54 -12.44
CA ARG A 274 11.30 -12.24 -12.57
C ARG A 274 11.69 -12.08 -14.04
N GLU A 275 11.45 -13.10 -14.85
CA GLU A 275 11.85 -13.09 -16.26
C GLU A 275 10.93 -12.17 -17.07
N GLY A 276 9.62 -12.18 -16.82
CA GLY A 276 8.67 -11.36 -17.59
C GLY A 276 8.96 -9.86 -17.48
N SER A 277 9.25 -9.36 -16.27
CA SER A 277 9.65 -7.95 -16.08
C SER A 277 10.96 -7.61 -16.79
N MET A 278 11.95 -8.51 -16.77
CA MET A 278 13.20 -8.32 -17.51
C MET A 278 12.97 -8.31 -19.03
N ARG A 279 12.17 -9.21 -19.58
CA ARG A 279 11.87 -9.25 -21.03
C ARG A 279 11.15 -7.99 -21.50
N ILE A 280 10.21 -7.48 -20.72
CA ILE A 280 9.54 -6.21 -21.03
C ILE A 280 10.54 -5.05 -21.01
N LEU A 281 11.44 -5.03 -20.02
CA LEU A 281 12.49 -4.01 -19.93
C LEU A 281 13.46 -4.06 -21.13
N GLU A 282 13.89 -5.25 -21.55
CA GLU A 282 14.73 -5.47 -22.73
C GLU A 282 14.05 -4.94 -24.00
N MET A 283 12.79 -5.33 -24.24
CA MET A 283 12.02 -4.86 -25.40
C MET A 283 11.88 -3.34 -25.42
N LEU A 284 11.67 -2.71 -24.26
CA LEU A 284 11.56 -1.26 -24.14
C LEU A 284 12.90 -0.54 -24.26
N LYS A 285 14.03 -1.13 -23.87
CA LYS A 285 15.37 -0.51 -23.98
C LYS A 285 15.92 -0.57 -25.40
N GLU A 286 15.60 -1.63 -26.13
CA GLU A 286 16.01 -1.84 -27.52
C GLU A 286 15.01 -1.24 -28.53
N ASP A 287 14.02 -0.47 -28.06
CA ASP A 287 12.96 0.15 -28.87
C ASP A 287 12.25 -0.85 -29.83
N ARG A 288 12.10 -2.10 -29.38
CA ARG A 288 11.49 -3.23 -30.13
C ARG A 288 10.22 -3.76 -29.47
N PHE A 289 9.44 -2.86 -28.85
CA PHE A 289 8.26 -3.23 -28.09
C PHE A 289 7.21 -3.94 -28.96
N ASP A 290 6.98 -5.22 -28.69
CA ASP A 290 6.03 -6.07 -29.41
C ASP A 290 4.77 -6.26 -28.58
N ARG A 291 3.67 -5.67 -29.02
CA ARG A 291 2.40 -5.66 -28.29
C ARG A 291 1.82 -7.07 -28.14
N GLU A 292 1.95 -7.95 -29.13
CA GLU A 292 1.37 -9.29 -29.07
C GLU A 292 2.17 -10.18 -28.12
N ARG A 293 3.50 -10.16 -28.21
CA ARG A 293 4.35 -10.90 -27.26
C ARG A 293 4.16 -10.44 -25.83
N VAL A 294 4.01 -9.12 -25.60
CA VAL A 294 3.80 -8.57 -24.27
C VAL A 294 2.44 -8.97 -23.69
N LYS A 295 1.39 -9.10 -24.52
CA LYS A 295 0.09 -9.63 -24.07
C LYS A 295 0.21 -11.07 -23.55
N GLU A 296 0.96 -11.93 -24.24
CA GLU A 296 1.21 -13.30 -23.78
C GLU A 296 1.97 -13.32 -22.45
N LEU A 297 2.98 -12.45 -22.31
CA LEU A 297 3.71 -12.30 -21.04
C LEU A 297 2.78 -11.84 -19.91
N PHE A 298 1.91 -10.87 -20.15
CA PHE A 298 0.94 -10.41 -19.15
C PHE A 298 0.01 -11.53 -18.70
N LEU A 299 -0.50 -12.34 -19.64
CA LEU A 299 -1.35 -13.48 -19.31
C LEU A 299 -0.61 -14.48 -18.40
N ALA A 300 0.63 -14.83 -18.76
CA ALA A 300 1.46 -15.72 -17.95
C ALA A 300 1.67 -15.14 -16.54
N MET A 301 1.97 -13.85 -16.43
CA MET A 301 2.18 -13.18 -15.14
C MET A 301 0.92 -13.14 -14.28
N GLU A 302 -0.23 -12.81 -14.85
CA GLU A 302 -1.52 -12.76 -14.17
C GLU A 302 -1.93 -14.12 -13.61
N GLN A 303 -1.72 -15.19 -14.38
CA GLN A 303 -2.16 -16.54 -14.02
C GLN A 303 -1.19 -17.30 -13.11
N SER A 304 0.12 -17.08 -13.27
CA SER A 304 1.14 -17.93 -12.65
C SER A 304 2.07 -17.22 -11.66
N SER A 305 1.98 -15.90 -11.49
CA SER A 305 2.75 -15.21 -10.45
C SER A 305 2.25 -15.59 -9.06
N PHE A 306 3.22 -15.76 -8.14
CA PHE A 306 2.95 -16.20 -6.78
C PHE A 306 2.12 -15.19 -5.97
N CYS A 307 2.42 -13.90 -6.10
CA CYS A 307 1.84 -12.84 -5.28
C CYS A 307 1.20 -11.72 -6.13
N PRO A 308 0.41 -10.81 -5.51
CA PRO A 308 -0.24 -9.72 -6.22
C PRO A 308 0.69 -8.78 -6.98
N LEU A 309 1.97 -8.64 -6.57
CA LEU A 309 2.94 -7.81 -7.29
C LEU A 309 3.12 -8.29 -8.73
N GLY A 310 3.39 -9.58 -8.93
CA GLY A 310 3.59 -10.14 -10.27
C GLY A 310 2.28 -10.19 -11.07
N ARG A 311 1.15 -10.47 -10.41
CA ARG A 311 -0.16 -10.54 -11.08
C ARG A 311 -0.69 -9.17 -11.49
N GLY A 312 -0.40 -8.12 -10.72
CA GLY A 312 -0.88 -6.76 -10.96
C GLY A 312 -0.01 -5.94 -11.89
N MET A 313 1.20 -6.40 -12.22
CA MET A 313 2.17 -5.64 -13.03
C MET A 313 1.62 -5.25 -14.40
N SER A 314 0.76 -6.06 -15.01
CA SER A 314 0.20 -5.82 -16.34
C SER A 314 -0.79 -4.66 -16.40
N ALA A 315 -1.47 -4.34 -15.29
CA ALA A 315 -2.57 -3.38 -15.23
C ALA A 315 -2.22 -1.97 -15.76
N PRO A 316 -1.12 -1.31 -15.31
CA PRO A 316 -0.71 -0.02 -15.87
C PRO A 316 -0.40 -0.08 -17.37
N TYR A 317 0.23 -1.15 -17.85
CA TYR A 317 0.61 -1.28 -19.26
C TYR A 317 -0.61 -1.48 -20.16
N LYS A 318 -1.49 -2.43 -19.82
CA LYS A 318 -2.72 -2.71 -20.58
C LYS A 318 -3.54 -1.43 -20.73
N SER A 319 -3.82 -0.77 -19.60
CA SER A 319 -4.61 0.47 -19.60
C SER A 319 -3.93 1.61 -20.35
N LEU A 320 -2.60 1.76 -20.29
CA LEU A 320 -1.88 2.78 -21.07
C LEU A 320 -1.92 2.51 -22.57
N ILE A 321 -1.67 1.27 -22.99
CA ILE A 321 -1.66 0.86 -24.40
C ILE A 321 -3.04 1.09 -25.02
N GLU A 322 -4.10 0.61 -24.35
CA GLU A 322 -5.48 0.67 -24.84
C GLU A 322 -6.01 2.11 -24.89
N LYS A 323 -5.69 2.93 -23.88
CA LYS A 323 -6.33 4.24 -23.69
C LYS A 323 -5.52 5.42 -24.23
N VAL A 324 -4.19 5.34 -24.22
CA VAL A 324 -3.31 6.49 -24.52
C VAL A 324 -2.50 6.30 -25.80
N ILE A 325 -1.95 5.10 -26.03
CA ILE A 325 -1.06 4.89 -27.19
C ILE A 325 -1.86 4.73 -28.49
N ARG A 326 -3.04 4.09 -28.42
CA ARG A 326 -3.89 3.69 -29.56
C ARG A 326 -3.07 3.24 -30.78
#